data_AF-A0AAJ4SHG1-F1
#
_entry.id   AF-A0AAJ4SHG1-F1
#
_cell.length_a   1.000
_cell.length_b   1.000
_cell.length_c   1.000
_cell.angle_alpha   90.00
_cell.angle_beta   90.00
_cell.angle_gamma   90.00
#
_symmetry.space_group_name_H-M   'P 1'
#
loop_
_entity.id
_entity.type
_entity.pdbx_description
1 polymer ?
#
loop_
_entity_poly.entity_id
_entity_poly.type
_entity_poly.pdbx_seq_one_letter_code
_entity_poly.pdbx_strand_id
1 'polypeptide(L)' 'TIPDYPADKEQPTITVDDETQLPDGNTPGTTEVDVTVTYPDGTEDHIKVPVTVGEEADNNAYEPTTDGVTK' A
#
# COMPACT_ATOMS: atom_id res chain seq x y z
N THR A 1 2.96 -9.12 9.73
CA THR A 1 3.29 -10.49 10.20
C THR A 1 2.66 -11.46 9.25
N ILE A 2 3.33 -12.56 8.91
CA ILE A 2 2.73 -13.60 8.07
C ILE A 2 1.75 -14.38 8.94
N PRO A 3 0.43 -14.34 8.66
CA PRO A 3 -0.55 -15.11 9.41
C PRO A 3 -0.16 -16.58 9.33
N ASP A 4 -0.12 -17.27 10.47
CA ASP A 4 0.28 -18.68 10.60
C ASP A 4 1.79 -19.00 10.57
N TYR A 5 2.68 -18.01 10.49
CA TYR A 5 4.10 -18.26 10.70
C TYR A 5 4.47 -18.28 12.20
N PRO A 6 5.25 -19.27 12.69
CA PRO A 6 5.61 -19.36 14.11
C PRO A 6 6.31 -18.10 14.62
N ALA A 7 5.74 -17.46 15.66
CA ALA A 7 6.30 -16.24 16.25
C ALA A 7 7.60 -16.49 17.05
N ASP A 8 7.82 -17.74 17.48
CA ASP A 8 9.00 -18.22 18.20
C ASP A 8 10.20 -18.50 17.28
N LYS A 9 10.01 -18.47 15.96
CA LYS A 9 11.07 -18.64 14.96
C LYS A 9 11.52 -17.29 14.40
N GLU A 10 12.70 -17.30 13.77
CA GLU A 10 13.15 -16.18 12.94
C GLU A 10 12.07 -15.84 11.91
N GLN A 11 11.70 -14.56 11.86
CA GLN A 11 10.63 -14.09 10.98
C GLN A 11 11.15 -14.01 9.54
N PRO A 12 10.31 -14.36 8.55
CA PRO A 12 10.65 -14.17 7.15
C PRO A 12 10.80 -12.68 6.82
N THR A 13 11.63 -12.40 5.83
CA THR A 13 11.84 -11.05 5.28
C THR A 13 10.94 -10.87 4.07
N ILE A 14 10.32 -9.71 3.92
CA ILE A 14 9.47 -9.36 2.77
C ILE A 14 10.15 -8.20 2.05
N THR A 15 10.36 -8.34 0.75
CA THR A 15 10.94 -7.31 -0.12
C THR A 15 10.03 -7.04 -1.30
N VAL A 16 9.91 -5.77 -1.71
CA VAL A 16 9.26 -5.40 -2.97
C VAL A 16 10.23 -5.68 -4.10
N ASP A 17 9.79 -6.39 -5.13
CA ASP A 17 10.67 -6.83 -6.22
C ASP A 17 11.00 -5.68 -7.17
N ASP A 18 9.99 -4.84 -7.44
CA ASP A 18 10.11 -3.66 -8.29
C ASP A 18 9.38 -2.46 -7.67
N GLU A 19 10.14 -1.52 -7.12
CA GLU A 19 9.60 -0.31 -6.51
C GLU A 19 8.85 0.58 -7.50
N THR A 20 9.07 0.41 -8.81
CA THR A 20 8.33 1.17 -9.85
C THR A 20 6.88 0.73 -10.00
N GLN A 21 6.52 -0.44 -9.44
CA GLN A 21 5.13 -0.91 -9.38
C GLN A 21 4.31 -0.24 -8.28
N LEU A 22 4.96 0.44 -7.33
CA LEU A 22 4.25 1.12 -6.26
C LEU A 22 3.43 2.30 -6.82
N PRO A 23 2.16 2.44 -6.43
CA PRO A 23 1.38 3.60 -6.84
C PRO A 23 1.94 4.88 -6.21
N ASP A 24 1.74 6.01 -6.89
CA ASP A 24 2.21 7.33 -6.45
C ASP A 24 1.43 7.90 -5.25
N GLY A 25 0.33 7.25 -4.87
CA GLY A 25 -0.55 7.66 -3.79
C GLY A 25 -1.50 8.82 -4.14
N ASN A 26 -1.46 9.36 -5.35
CA ASN A 26 -2.30 10.48 -5.78
C ASN A 26 -3.48 10.04 -6.65
N THR A 27 -3.35 8.89 -7.31
CA THR A 27 -4.42 8.34 -8.16
C THR A 27 -5.15 7.24 -7.40
N PRO A 28 -6.45 7.42 -7.09
CA PRO A 28 -7.26 6.37 -6.50
C PRO A 28 -7.30 5.13 -7.38
N GLY A 29 -7.18 3.96 -6.79
CA GLY A 29 -7.10 2.70 -7.53
C GLY A 29 -6.48 1.57 -6.74
N THR A 30 -6.37 0.40 -7.37
CA THR A 30 -5.67 -0.76 -6.82
C THR A 30 -4.61 -1.23 -7.80
N THR A 31 -3.39 -1.41 -7.32
CA THR A 31 -2.24 -1.89 -8.10
C THR A 31 -1.72 -3.17 -7.48
N GLU A 32 -1.48 -4.20 -8.30
CA GLU A 32 -0.79 -5.41 -7.85
C GLU A 32 0.72 -5.17 -7.85
N VAL A 33 1.36 -5.44 -6.72
CA VAL A 33 2.82 -5.28 -6.53
C VAL A 33 3.42 -6.66 -6.29
N ASP A 34 4.49 -6.98 -7.01
CA ASP A 34 5.24 -8.22 -6.82
C ASP A 34 6.17 -8.08 -5.61
N VAL A 35 6.10 -9.06 -4.70
CA VAL A 35 6.96 -9.14 -3.52
C VAL A 35 7.56 -10.53 -3.36
N THR A 36 8.80 -10.57 -2.89
CA THR A 36 9.50 -11.78 -2.48
C THR A 36 9.44 -11.94 -0.98
N VAL A 37 9.06 -13.13 -0.53
CA VAL A 37 9.10 -13.56 0.87
C VAL A 37 10.26 -14.53 1.02
N THR A 38 11.29 -14.14 1.77
CA THR A 38 12.45 -14.99 2.07
C THR A 38 12.31 -15.59 3.46
N TYR A 39 12.24 -16.92 3.53
CA TYR A 39 12.18 -17.66 4.78
C TYR A 39 13.58 -17.91 5.37
N PRO A 40 13.70 -18.15 6.70
CA PRO A 40 15.00 -18.42 7.33
C PRO A 40 15.68 -19.71 6.85
N ASP A 41 14.93 -20.65 6.27
CA ASP A 41 15.48 -21.86 5.66
C ASP A 41 16.09 -21.60 4.27
N GLY A 42 16.03 -20.35 3.79
CA GLY A 42 16.52 -19.91 2.49
C GLY A 42 15.58 -20.16 1.33
N THR A 43 14.36 -20.66 1.58
CA THR A 43 13.33 -20.75 0.55
C THR A 43 12.69 -19.38 0.29
N GLU A 44 12.16 -19.21 -0.92
CA GLU A 44 11.57 -17.96 -1.38
C GLU A 44 10.19 -18.22 -2.00
N ASP A 45 9.24 -17.35 -1.69
CA ASP A 45 7.93 -17.28 -2.32
C ASP A 45 7.75 -15.93 -3.02
N HIS A 46 7.29 -15.96 -4.26
CA HIS A 46 6.91 -14.75 -5.01
C HIS A 46 5.40 -14.63 -5.05
N ILE A 47 4.87 -13.54 -4.51
CA ILE A 47 3.42 -13.29 -4.45
C ILE A 47 3.09 -11.88 -4.92
N LYS A 48 1.87 -11.71 -5.42
CA LYS A 48 1.31 -10.40 -5.76
C LYS A 48 0.41 -9.92 -4.65
N VAL A 49 0.65 -8.69 -4.18
CA VAL A 49 -0.13 -8.06 -3.12
C VAL A 49 -0.85 -6.83 -3.69
N PRO A 50 -2.17 -6.70 -3.49
CA PRO A 50 -2.89 -5.50 -3.90
C PRO A 50 -2.60 -4.32 -2.96
N VAL A 51 -2.18 -3.19 -3.54
CA VAL A 51 -2.05 -1.90 -2.87
C VAL A 51 -3.18 -1.00 -3.32
N THR A 52 -4.02 -0.55 -2.38
CA THR A 52 -5.16 0.32 -2.67
C THR A 52 -4.86 1.75 -2.23
N VAL A 53 -4.98 2.69 -3.16
CA VAL A 53 -5.03 4.13 -2.91
C VAL A 53 -6.50 4.52 -2.81
N GLY A 54 -6.91 4.99 -1.63
CA GLY A 54 -8.27 5.46 -1.39
C GLY A 54 -8.58 6.76 -2.15
N GLU A 55 -9.86 7.06 -2.33
CA GLU A 55 -10.28 8.39 -2.77
C GLU A 55 -9.94 9.42 -1.69
N GLU A 56 -9.49 10.60 -2.11
CA GLU A 56 -9.32 11.71 -1.19
C GLU A 56 -10.69 12.09 -0.63
N ALA A 57 -10.77 12.31 0.69
CA ALA A 57 -12.04 12.72 1.29
C ALA A 57 -12.50 14.05 0.66
N ASP A 58 -13.79 14.17 0.31
CA ASP A 58 -14.37 15.35 -0.34
C ASP A 58 -14.07 16.68 0.40
N ASN A 59 -13.83 16.62 1.72
CA ASN A 59 -13.48 17.78 2.54
C ASN A 59 -12.09 18.38 2.22
N ASN A 60 -11.21 17.66 1.53
CA ASN A 60 -9.94 18.16 1.01
C ASN A 60 -10.06 18.62 -0.45
N ALA A 61 -11.06 18.13 -1.19
CA ALA A 61 -11.28 18.45 -2.60
C ALA A 61 -11.97 19.80 -2.84
N TYR A 62 -12.58 20.40 -1.81
CA TYR A 62 -13.32 21.65 -1.92
C TYR A 62 -12.96 22.64 -0.80
N GLU A 63 -12.25 23.72 -1.17
CA GLU A 63 -12.22 24.94 -0.37
C GLU A 63 -13.62 25.60 -0.44
N PRO A 64 -14.26 25.95 0.69
CA PRO A 64 -15.52 26.68 0.64
C PRO A 64 -15.28 28.08 0.05
N THR A 65 -15.86 28.35 -1.12
CA THR A 65 -15.92 29.70 -1.67
C THR A 65 -17.01 30.48 -0.95
N THR A 66 -16.64 31.62 -0.35
CA THR A 66 -17.59 32.55 0.27
C THR A 66 -17.90 33.67 -0.72
N ASP A 67 -19.13 33.68 -1.25
CA ASP A 67 -19.65 34.89 -1.89
C ASP A 67 -19.99 35.89 -0.80
N GLY A 68 -19.15 36.91 -0.64
CA GLY A 68 -19.35 37.97 0.35
C GLY A 68 -20.73 38.62 0.20
N VAL A 69 -21.49 38.64 1.30
CA VAL A 69 -22.79 39.30 1.34
C VAL A 69 -22.58 40.81 1.31
N THR A 70 -22.86 41.45 0.18
CA THR A 70 -22.92 42.92 0.08
C THR A 70 -24.24 43.40 0.67
N LYS A 71 -24.16 44.20 1.74
CA LYS A 71 -25.30 44.81 2.44
C LYS A 71 -25.86 46.02 1.71
#